data_AF-A0A9N9K6T6-F1
#
_entry.id   AF-A0A9N9K6T6-F1
#
_cell.length_a   1.000
_cell.length_b   1.000
_cell.length_c   1.000
_cell.angle_alpha   90.00
_cell.angle_beta   90.00
_cell.angle_gamma   90.00
#
_symmetry.space_group_name_H-M   'P 1'
#
loop_
_entity.id
_entity.type
_entity.pdbx_description
1 polymer ?
#
loop_
_entity_poly.entity_id
_entity_poly.type
_entity_poly.pdbx_seq_one_letter_code
_entity_poly.pdbx_strand_id
1 'polypeptide(L)'
;MNADDNMRRALNNLRKDVGRKYKETKNYEKWMFNLRQFYLRGQDDLFSRLHAEINREILFKLQEDYEYKKLKIEVQCNPFLVQDWQKYKSRILQIAQRIDRNLTSTTFPPTMVSSKNRSVDKITQKRIKIVKRLRKLTYGSKRISQCQIISIFDVLYVYLPICPSFLNPPDLEYSQEFFIRKLLPTLKKEAEQLCASRTAPPPYFLEMDGALKVGGLRDQLVFECRLCNELALNNIKKVRLHIKSVHELDDNLNNVLYATKVNCDAVLTNLFHAFFLHQH
;
A
#
# COMPACT_ATOMS: atom_id res chain seq x y z
N MET A 1 39.62 46.41 16.34
CA MET A 1 39.41 45.09 15.69
C MET A 1 39.10 45.35 14.23
N ASN A 2 39.99 44.98 13.31
CA ASN A 2 39.81 45.31 11.89
C ASN A 2 38.78 44.38 11.26
N ALA A 3 37.94 44.91 10.36
CA ALA A 3 36.92 44.13 9.65
C ALA A 3 37.48 42.88 8.95
N ASP A 4 38.73 42.97 8.50
CA ASP A 4 39.52 41.88 7.90
C ASP A 4 39.76 40.69 8.84
N ASP A 5 39.99 40.95 10.13
CA ASP A 5 40.24 39.88 11.12
C ASP A 5 38.97 39.08 11.42
N ASN A 6 37.82 39.77 11.44
CA ASN A 6 36.51 39.14 11.62
C ASN A 6 36.15 38.28 10.40
N MET A 7 36.44 38.76 9.20
CA MET A 7 36.19 38.01 7.96
C MET A 7 37.07 36.76 7.86
N ARG A 8 38.37 36.88 8.20
CA ARG A 8 39.29 35.72 8.27
C ARG A 8 38.84 34.69 9.31
N ARG A 9 38.37 35.14 10.48
CA ARG A 9 37.85 34.24 11.52
C ARG A 9 36.58 33.52 11.06
N ALA A 10 35.66 34.21 10.42
CA ALA A 10 34.44 33.62 9.88
C ALA A 10 34.73 32.56 8.79
N LEU A 11 35.64 32.86 7.86
CA LEU A 11 36.06 31.91 6.82
C LEU A 11 36.74 30.67 7.40
N ASN A 12 37.59 30.84 8.41
CA ASN A 12 38.24 29.70 9.09
C ASN A 12 37.23 28.81 9.82
N ASN A 13 36.22 29.41 10.47
CA ASN A 13 35.14 28.65 11.10
C ASN A 13 34.31 27.88 10.08
N LEU A 14 33.93 28.54 8.97
CA LEU A 14 33.19 27.89 7.89
C LEU A 14 33.98 26.70 7.31
N ARG A 15 35.29 26.86 7.09
CA ARG A 15 36.15 25.78 6.59
C ARG A 15 36.19 24.59 7.55
N LYS A 16 36.27 24.85 8.86
CA LYS A 16 36.21 23.80 9.89
C LYS A 16 34.87 23.09 9.90
N ASP A 17 33.77 23.82 9.77
CA ASP A 17 32.41 23.24 9.76
C ASP A 17 32.15 22.40 8.51
N VAL A 18 32.58 22.87 7.33
CA VAL A 18 32.53 22.08 6.09
C VAL A 18 33.37 20.80 6.24
N GLY A 19 34.57 20.90 6.80
CA GLY A 19 35.42 19.73 7.06
C GLY A 19 34.79 18.73 8.04
N ARG A 20 34.06 19.20 9.05
CA ARG A 20 33.32 18.35 9.99
C ARG A 20 32.16 17.64 9.31
N LYS A 21 31.32 18.38 8.58
CA LYS A 21 30.19 17.82 7.82
C LYS A 21 30.66 16.78 6.81
N TYR A 22 31.75 17.03 6.10
CA TYR A 22 32.32 16.06 5.16
C TYR A 22 32.72 14.75 5.85
N LYS A 23 33.36 14.82 7.02
CA LYS A 23 33.72 13.63 7.82
C LYS A 23 32.49 12.88 8.30
N GLU A 24 31.46 13.59 8.77
CA GLU A 24 30.18 13.00 9.18
C GLU A 24 29.50 12.27 8.01
N THR A 25 29.45 12.87 6.83
CA THR A 25 28.92 12.23 5.61
C THR A 25 29.69 10.97 5.26
N LYS A 26 31.03 11.00 5.30
CA LYS A 26 31.87 9.82 5.03
C LYS A 26 31.66 8.70 6.04
N ASN A 27 31.50 9.06 7.32
CA ASN A 27 31.18 8.08 8.37
C ASN A 27 29.81 7.45 8.16
N TYR A 28 28.81 8.25 7.77
CA TYR A 28 27.47 7.77 7.46
C TYR A 28 27.46 6.83 6.25
N GLU A 29 28.15 7.18 5.16
CA GLU A 29 28.31 6.32 3.98
C GLU A 29 28.92 4.96 4.36
N LYS A 30 30.00 4.97 5.15
CA LYS A 30 30.66 3.74 5.61
C LYS A 30 29.74 2.90 6.50
N TRP A 31 29.00 3.54 7.40
CA TRP A 31 28.04 2.86 8.27
C TRP A 31 26.90 2.21 7.47
N MET A 32 26.30 2.94 6.52
CA MET A 32 25.26 2.43 5.62
C MET A 32 25.75 1.24 4.78
N PHE A 33 26.98 1.31 4.28
CA PHE A 33 27.60 0.20 3.56
C PHE A 33 27.74 -1.04 4.44
N ASN A 34 28.30 -0.89 5.65
CA ASN A 34 28.48 -2.00 6.59
C ASN A 34 27.14 -2.63 7.01
N LEU A 35 26.12 -1.79 7.24
CA LEU A 35 24.78 -2.23 7.57
C LEU A 35 24.20 -3.09 6.43
N ARG A 36 24.32 -2.63 5.18
CA ARG A 36 23.88 -3.41 4.01
C ARG A 36 24.59 -4.75 3.91
N GLN A 37 25.91 -4.79 4.12
CA GLN A 37 26.68 -6.05 4.09
C GLN A 37 26.23 -7.03 5.17
N PHE A 38 25.94 -6.52 6.38
CA PHE A 38 25.41 -7.34 7.47
C PHE A 38 24.05 -7.96 7.10
N TYR A 39 23.15 -7.18 6.51
CA TYR A 39 21.84 -7.67 6.05
C TYR A 39 21.95 -8.73 4.95
N LEU A 40 22.84 -8.53 3.96
CA LEU A 40 23.05 -9.50 2.89
C LEU A 40 23.55 -10.84 3.41
N ARG A 41 24.50 -10.83 4.35
CA ARG A 41 24.98 -12.07 5.00
C ARG A 41 23.86 -12.79 5.75
N GLY A 42 23.04 -12.05 6.50
CA GLY A 42 21.89 -12.63 7.20
C GLY A 42 20.85 -13.23 6.25
N GLN A 43 20.64 -12.61 5.08
CA GLN A 43 19.80 -13.16 4.02
C GLN A 43 20.33 -14.49 3.47
N ASP A 44 21.62 -14.54 3.15
CA ASP A 44 22.25 -15.73 2.58
C ASP A 44 22.19 -16.92 3.56
N ASP A 45 22.39 -16.69 4.86
CA ASP A 45 22.25 -17.71 5.89
C ASP A 45 20.82 -18.28 5.97
N LEU A 46 19.81 -17.40 5.90
CA LEU A 46 18.40 -17.80 5.95
C LEU A 46 17.99 -18.60 4.72
N PHE A 47 18.40 -18.16 3.53
CA PHE A 47 18.14 -18.91 2.29
C PHE A 47 18.89 -20.24 2.25
N SER A 48 20.13 -20.28 2.73
CA SER A 48 20.92 -21.52 2.77
C SER A 48 20.24 -22.58 3.65
N ARG A 49 19.74 -22.19 4.82
CA ARG A 49 18.96 -23.09 5.70
C ARG A 49 17.67 -23.57 5.02
N LEU A 50 16.94 -22.67 4.36
CA LEU A 50 15.72 -23.03 3.65
C LEU A 50 15.98 -23.97 2.47
N HIS A 51 17.05 -23.74 1.71
CA HIS A 51 17.41 -24.59 0.58
C HIS A 51 17.79 -26.00 1.03
N ALA A 52 18.34 -26.16 2.24
CA ALA A 52 18.60 -27.49 2.83
C ALA A 52 17.31 -28.25 3.20
N GLU A 53 16.20 -27.53 3.45
CA GLU A 53 14.89 -28.13 3.79
C GLU A 53 14.06 -28.51 2.55
N ILE A 54 14.43 -28.05 1.36
CA ILE A 54 13.68 -28.25 0.12
C ILE A 54 14.41 -29.23 -0.79
N ASN A 55 13.68 -30.17 -1.41
CA ASN A 55 14.26 -31.08 -2.39
C ASN A 55 14.92 -30.30 -3.54
N ARG A 56 16.13 -30.72 -3.95
CA ARG A 56 16.94 -30.07 -4.98
C ARG A 56 16.22 -29.89 -6.32
N GLU A 57 15.35 -30.82 -6.70
CA GLU A 57 14.58 -30.73 -7.94
C GLU A 57 13.48 -29.66 -7.86
N ILE A 58 12.79 -29.57 -6.72
CA ILE A 58 11.81 -28.52 -6.44
C ILE A 58 12.52 -27.17 -6.37
N LEU A 59 13.70 -27.11 -5.76
CA LEU A 59 14.49 -25.89 -5.66
C LEU A 59 14.84 -25.30 -7.03
N PHE A 60 15.22 -26.15 -7.99
CA PHE A 60 15.53 -25.71 -9.35
C PHE A 60 14.30 -25.07 -10.03
N LYS A 61 13.15 -25.76 -9.99
CA LYS A 61 11.88 -25.26 -10.54
C LYS A 61 11.39 -24.01 -9.81
N LEU A 62 11.61 -23.94 -8.50
CA LEU A 62 11.28 -22.78 -7.67
C LEU A 62 12.06 -21.54 -8.12
N GLN A 63 13.34 -21.68 -8.50
CA GLN A 63 14.12 -20.54 -9.02
C GLN A 63 13.58 -19.99 -10.35
N GLU A 64 12.84 -20.78 -11.12
CA GLU A 64 12.22 -20.35 -12.37
C GLU A 64 10.83 -19.75 -12.17
N ASP A 65 10.16 -20.07 -11.06
CA ASP A 65 8.80 -19.66 -10.72
C ASP A 65 8.66 -18.14 -10.53
N TYR A 66 7.67 -17.56 -11.20
CA TYR A 66 7.43 -16.11 -11.21
C TYR A 66 7.07 -15.56 -9.82
N GLU A 67 6.25 -16.27 -9.05
CA GLU A 67 5.83 -15.81 -7.73
C GLU A 67 6.99 -15.92 -6.74
N TYR A 68 7.80 -16.97 -6.85
CA TYR A 68 9.02 -17.07 -6.05
C TYR A 68 10.03 -15.97 -6.39
N LYS A 69 10.24 -15.66 -7.68
CA LYS A 69 11.11 -14.53 -8.10
C LYS A 69 10.65 -13.20 -7.51
N LYS A 70 9.34 -12.93 -7.55
CA LYS A 70 8.76 -11.73 -6.93
C LYS A 70 8.95 -11.72 -5.42
N LEU A 71 8.69 -12.85 -4.76
CA LEU A 71 8.86 -13.00 -3.32
C LEU A 71 10.32 -12.85 -2.87
N LYS A 72 11.27 -13.34 -3.67
CA LYS A 72 12.70 -13.21 -3.42
C LYS A 72 13.14 -11.74 -3.44
N ILE A 73 12.59 -10.94 -4.36
CA ILE A 73 12.83 -9.48 -4.38
C ILE A 73 12.21 -8.82 -3.14
N GLU A 74 10.99 -9.20 -2.75
CA GLU A 74 10.34 -8.69 -1.52
C GLU A 74 11.21 -8.98 -0.27
N VAL A 75 11.76 -10.19 -0.17
CA VAL A 75 12.66 -10.59 0.92
C VAL A 75 13.97 -9.78 0.90
N GLN A 76 14.58 -9.59 -0.27
CA GLN A 76 15.84 -8.85 -0.41
C GLN A 76 15.70 -7.38 -0.03
N CYS A 77 14.51 -6.80 -0.21
CA CYS A 77 14.22 -5.41 0.11
C CYS A 77 13.67 -5.20 1.54
N ASN A 78 13.45 -6.25 2.34
CA ASN A 78 12.88 -6.10 3.69
C ASN A 78 13.97 -5.84 4.77
N PRO A 79 13.97 -4.66 5.42
CA PRO A 79 14.92 -4.34 6.50
C PRO A 79 14.65 -5.05 7.83
N PHE A 80 13.48 -5.67 7.99
CA PHE A 80 13.03 -6.43 9.17
C PHE A 80 12.95 -7.94 8.91
N LEU A 81 13.71 -8.43 7.91
CA LEU A 81 13.59 -9.81 7.42
C LEU A 81 13.60 -10.87 8.52
N VAL A 82 14.44 -10.73 9.56
CA VAL A 82 14.53 -11.72 10.64
C VAL A 82 13.20 -11.90 11.38
N GLN A 83 12.46 -10.80 11.60
CA GLN A 83 11.17 -10.81 12.30
C GLN A 83 10.07 -11.40 11.41
N ASP A 84 10.11 -11.09 10.12
CA ASP A 84 9.13 -11.54 9.14
C ASP A 84 9.48 -12.89 8.48
N TRP A 85 10.65 -13.47 8.80
CA TRP A 85 11.19 -14.62 8.08
C TRP A 85 10.23 -15.80 8.04
N GLN A 86 9.53 -16.08 9.14
CA GLN A 86 8.57 -17.19 9.21
C GLN A 86 7.40 -17.03 8.25
N LYS A 87 6.95 -15.78 8.02
CA LYS A 87 5.91 -15.46 7.03
C LYS A 87 6.42 -15.71 5.61
N TYR A 88 7.64 -15.27 5.30
CA TYR A 88 8.25 -15.49 3.98
C TYR A 88 8.56 -16.97 3.73
N LYS A 89 9.16 -17.66 4.70
CA LYS A 89 9.42 -19.09 4.68
C LYS A 89 8.14 -19.88 4.39
N SER A 90 7.05 -19.56 5.09
CA SER A 90 5.75 -20.23 4.86
C SER A 90 5.24 -20.04 3.43
N ARG A 91 5.37 -18.84 2.86
CA ARG A 91 4.96 -18.56 1.47
C ARG A 91 5.86 -19.29 0.46
N ILE A 92 7.18 -19.31 0.68
CA ILE A 92 8.12 -20.05 -0.18
C ILE A 92 7.79 -21.54 -0.17
N LEU A 93 7.52 -22.12 1.01
CA LEU A 93 7.13 -23.53 1.13
C LEU A 93 5.78 -23.83 0.47
N GLN A 94 4.82 -22.91 0.50
CA GLN A 94 3.55 -23.07 -0.22
C GLN A 94 3.75 -23.09 -1.75
N ILE A 95 4.64 -22.24 -2.27
CA ILE A 95 5.00 -22.25 -3.70
C ILE A 95 5.71 -23.57 -4.04
N ALA A 96 6.65 -24.00 -3.21
CA ALA A 96 7.34 -25.28 -3.38
C ALA A 96 6.35 -26.47 -3.39
N GLN A 97 5.38 -26.49 -2.47
CA GLN A 97 4.32 -27.50 -2.43
C GLN A 97 3.39 -27.46 -3.65
N ARG A 98 3.10 -26.26 -4.18
CA ARG A 98 2.34 -26.14 -5.45
C ARG A 98 3.11 -26.79 -6.60
N ILE A 99 4.39 -26.50 -6.72
CA ILE A 99 5.27 -27.07 -7.75
C ILE A 99 5.31 -28.60 -7.62
N ASP A 100 5.43 -29.10 -6.38
CA ASP A 100 5.45 -30.54 -6.06
C ASP A 100 4.12 -31.24 -6.40
N ARG A 101 2.98 -30.61 -6.13
CA ARG A 101 1.64 -31.14 -6.48
C ARG A 101 1.39 -31.17 -7.98
N ASN A 102 1.96 -30.22 -8.72
CA ASN A 102 1.92 -30.21 -10.18
C ASN A 102 2.78 -31.33 -10.78
N LEU A 103 3.76 -31.86 -10.03
CA LEU A 103 4.54 -33.05 -10.40
C LEU A 103 3.79 -34.36 -10.13
N THR A 104 2.85 -34.37 -9.18
CA THR A 104 2.25 -35.62 -8.64
C THR A 104 0.77 -35.83 -9.00
N SER A 105 0.09 -34.91 -9.69
CA SER A 105 -1.36 -35.04 -9.94
C SER A 105 -1.71 -35.69 -11.29
N THR A 106 -1.79 -37.03 -11.29
CA THR A 106 -2.84 -37.79 -11.98
C THR A 106 -3.87 -38.28 -10.95
N THR A 107 -5.14 -37.84 -11.10
CA THR A 107 -6.39 -38.54 -10.69
C THR A 107 -6.88 -38.45 -9.21
N PHE A 108 -7.85 -37.53 -8.95
CA PHE A 108 -8.98 -37.45 -7.95
C PHE A 108 -8.80 -37.77 -6.43
N PRO A 109 -9.76 -37.40 -5.53
CA PRO A 109 -10.55 -36.17 -5.31
C PRO A 109 -10.23 -35.51 -3.92
N PRO A 110 -10.76 -34.32 -3.57
CA PRO A 110 -10.20 -33.50 -2.48
C PRO A 110 -10.75 -33.83 -1.09
N THR A 111 -9.87 -34.19 -0.16
CA THR A 111 -10.16 -34.24 1.28
C THR A 111 -9.93 -32.86 1.91
N MET A 112 -10.93 -32.39 2.67
CA MET A 112 -10.94 -31.09 3.33
C MET A 112 -9.87 -30.95 4.42
N VAL A 113 -9.10 -29.86 4.37
CA VAL A 113 -8.27 -29.36 5.48
C VAL A 113 -8.88 -28.04 6.00
N SER A 114 -9.22 -28.02 7.29
CA SER A 114 -9.68 -26.83 8.06
C SER A 114 -8.57 -25.77 8.09
N SER A 115 -8.67 -24.55 7.54
CA SER A 115 -9.64 -23.44 7.63
C SER A 115 -9.33 -22.33 8.65
N LYS A 116 -8.05 -21.98 8.88
CA LYS A 116 -7.69 -20.61 9.34
C LYS A 116 -7.41 -19.65 8.18
N ASN A 117 -6.78 -20.09 7.09
CA ASN A 117 -6.61 -19.25 5.90
C ASN A 117 -7.92 -19.02 5.12
N ARG A 118 -8.84 -20.00 5.12
CA ARG A 118 -10.17 -19.84 4.53
C ARG A 118 -11.02 -18.77 5.23
N SER A 119 -10.87 -18.54 6.54
CA SER A 119 -11.70 -17.55 7.24
C SER A 119 -11.26 -16.12 6.92
N VAL A 120 -9.95 -15.86 6.84
CA VAL A 120 -9.38 -14.57 6.42
C VAL A 120 -9.74 -14.28 4.95
N ASP A 121 -9.70 -15.28 4.08
CA ASP A 121 -10.17 -15.16 2.69
C ASP A 121 -11.68 -14.91 2.62
N LYS A 122 -12.49 -15.58 3.44
CA LYS A 122 -13.95 -15.35 3.52
C LYS A 122 -14.29 -13.96 4.03
N ILE A 123 -13.58 -13.45 5.05
CA ILE A 123 -13.78 -12.10 5.58
C ILE A 123 -13.44 -11.08 4.49
N THR A 124 -12.28 -11.23 3.85
CA THR A 124 -11.85 -10.35 2.75
C THR A 124 -12.89 -10.35 1.63
N GLN A 125 -13.35 -11.53 1.18
CA GLN A 125 -14.41 -11.65 0.17
C GLN A 125 -15.71 -10.93 0.57
N LYS A 126 -16.11 -10.97 1.85
CA LYS A 126 -17.28 -10.22 2.35
C LYS A 126 -17.05 -8.71 2.31
N ARG A 127 -15.88 -8.24 2.74
CA ARG A 127 -15.52 -6.82 2.66
C ARG A 127 -15.52 -6.32 1.20
N ILE A 128 -15.03 -7.14 0.27
CA ILE A 128 -15.08 -6.86 -1.17
C ILE A 128 -16.53 -6.74 -1.66
N LYS A 129 -17.43 -7.63 -1.22
CA LYS A 129 -18.87 -7.54 -1.55
C LYS A 129 -19.48 -6.24 -1.02
N ILE A 130 -19.12 -5.81 0.19
CA ILE A 130 -19.56 -4.53 0.77
C ILE A 130 -19.12 -3.36 -0.12
N VAL A 131 -17.83 -3.26 -0.46
CA VAL A 131 -17.30 -2.17 -1.28
C VAL A 131 -17.91 -2.17 -2.69
N LYS A 132 -18.10 -3.35 -3.30
CA LYS A 132 -18.80 -3.44 -4.60
C LYS A 132 -20.23 -2.91 -4.55
N ARG A 133 -20.95 -3.13 -3.44
CA ARG A 133 -22.31 -2.63 -3.27
C ARG A 133 -22.35 -1.15 -2.93
N LEU A 134 -21.46 -0.69 -2.05
CA LEU A 134 -21.29 0.74 -1.78
C LEU A 134 -21.02 1.51 -3.07
N ARG A 135 -20.09 1.04 -3.90
CA ARG A 135 -19.81 1.64 -5.22
C ARG A 135 -21.07 1.81 -6.08
N LYS A 136 -21.95 0.80 -6.14
CA LYS A 136 -23.20 0.87 -6.92
C LYS A 136 -24.19 1.92 -6.41
N LEU A 137 -24.17 2.19 -5.10
CA LEU A 137 -25.03 3.17 -4.46
C LEU A 137 -24.38 4.56 -4.36
N THR A 138 -23.15 4.73 -4.84
CA THR A 138 -22.36 5.94 -4.60
C THR A 138 -22.16 6.74 -5.86
N TYR A 139 -22.33 8.05 -5.72
CA TYR A 139 -22.05 9.02 -6.76
C TYR A 139 -20.86 9.89 -6.37
N GLY A 140 -20.13 10.36 -7.38
CA GLY A 140 -19.00 11.26 -7.22
C GLY A 140 -19.40 12.66 -7.61
N SER A 141 -18.73 13.24 -8.61
CA SER A 141 -19.09 14.53 -9.17
C SER A 141 -20.36 14.47 -10.02
N LYS A 142 -20.66 13.30 -10.61
CA LYS A 142 -21.84 13.09 -11.46
C LYS A 142 -22.94 12.35 -10.71
N ARG A 143 -24.10 12.99 -10.50
CA ARG A 143 -25.29 12.37 -9.91
C ARG A 143 -25.87 11.32 -10.87
N ILE A 144 -26.33 10.20 -10.31
CA ILE A 144 -27.09 9.16 -11.01
C ILE A 144 -28.55 9.22 -10.50
N SER A 145 -29.53 8.79 -11.30
CA SER A 145 -30.96 8.86 -10.96
C SER A 145 -31.43 7.64 -10.15
N GLN A 146 -31.16 7.57 -8.83
CA GLN A 146 -31.67 6.49 -7.96
C GLN A 146 -31.98 6.96 -6.52
N CYS A 147 -32.97 6.36 -5.87
CA CYS A 147 -33.51 6.81 -4.57
C CYS A 147 -32.72 6.36 -3.32
N GLN A 148 -31.48 5.86 -3.44
CA GLN A 148 -30.66 5.43 -2.30
C GLN A 148 -29.18 5.74 -2.54
N ILE A 149 -28.91 7.01 -2.80
CA ILE A 149 -27.62 7.47 -3.26
C ILE A 149 -26.80 8.03 -2.09
N ILE A 150 -25.56 7.57 -1.96
CA ILE A 150 -24.59 8.00 -0.96
C ILE A 150 -23.52 8.84 -1.65
N SER A 151 -23.18 9.99 -1.09
CA SER A 151 -22.07 10.78 -1.61
C SER A 151 -20.74 10.08 -1.30
N ILE A 152 -19.78 10.08 -2.23
CA ILE A 152 -18.42 9.62 -1.89
C ILE A 152 -17.77 10.49 -0.80
N PHE A 153 -18.28 11.70 -0.58
CA PHE A 153 -17.87 12.61 0.49
C PHE A 153 -18.54 12.33 1.84
N ASP A 154 -19.40 11.31 1.93
CA ASP A 154 -20.07 10.92 3.18
C ASP A 154 -19.05 10.44 4.22
N VAL A 155 -19.29 10.75 5.49
CA VAL A 155 -18.44 10.36 6.64
C VAL A 155 -18.20 8.85 6.69
N LEU A 156 -19.16 8.06 6.18
CA LEU A 156 -19.03 6.63 5.99
C LEU A 156 -17.72 6.26 5.30
N TYR A 157 -17.34 6.96 4.23
CA TYR A 157 -16.16 6.65 3.43
C TYR A 157 -14.85 6.92 4.18
N VAL A 158 -14.83 7.92 5.05
CA VAL A 158 -13.68 8.22 5.91
C VAL A 158 -13.46 7.09 6.91
N TYR A 159 -14.51 6.64 7.60
CA TYR A 159 -14.38 5.72 8.73
C TYR A 159 -14.60 4.24 8.38
N LEU A 160 -15.05 3.92 7.16
CA LEU A 160 -15.32 2.55 6.72
C LEU A 160 -14.22 1.54 7.08
N PRO A 161 -12.91 1.83 6.90
CA PRO A 161 -11.84 0.86 7.20
C PRO A 161 -11.81 0.38 8.65
N ILE A 162 -12.35 1.18 9.59
CA ILE A 162 -12.31 0.94 11.02
C ILE A 162 -13.70 0.67 11.62
N CYS A 163 -14.77 0.70 10.82
CA CYS A 163 -16.10 0.28 11.22
C CYS A 163 -16.10 -1.20 11.67
N PRO A 164 -16.61 -1.54 12.87
CA PRO A 164 -16.69 -2.92 13.35
C PRO A 164 -17.38 -3.88 12.38
N SER A 165 -18.50 -3.47 11.78
CA SER A 165 -19.26 -4.28 10.81
C SER A 165 -18.56 -4.40 9.44
N PHE A 166 -17.55 -3.57 9.16
CA PHE A 166 -16.68 -3.73 8.00
C PHE A 166 -15.48 -4.62 8.32
N LEU A 167 -14.88 -4.47 9.49
CA LEU A 167 -13.79 -5.33 9.95
C LEU A 167 -14.24 -6.77 10.14
N ASN A 168 -15.42 -6.99 10.72
CA ASN A 168 -16.01 -8.29 10.95
C ASN A 168 -17.41 -8.37 10.33
N PRO A 169 -17.49 -8.55 9.00
CA PRO A 169 -18.77 -8.56 8.31
C PRO A 169 -19.66 -9.72 8.78
N PRO A 170 -20.97 -9.50 8.96
CA PRO A 170 -21.88 -10.53 9.48
C PRO A 170 -21.94 -11.77 8.58
N ASP A 171 -22.11 -12.93 9.22
CA ASP A 171 -22.23 -14.27 8.61
C ASP A 171 -23.64 -14.55 8.11
N LEU A 172 -24.18 -13.66 7.27
CA LEU A 172 -25.51 -13.78 6.68
C LEU A 172 -25.44 -13.74 5.16
N GLU A 173 -26.52 -14.18 4.50
CA GLU A 173 -26.67 -13.94 3.07
C GLU A 173 -26.69 -12.42 2.80
N TYR A 174 -25.74 -11.97 1.98
CA TYR A 174 -25.71 -10.59 1.51
C TYR A 174 -26.78 -10.46 0.44
N SER A 175 -28.06 -10.53 0.78
CA SER A 175 -29.15 -10.11 -0.13
C SER A 175 -29.13 -8.60 -0.29
N GLN A 176 -29.69 -8.07 -1.39
CA GLN A 176 -29.76 -6.62 -1.59
C GLN A 176 -30.54 -5.94 -0.45
N GLU A 177 -31.63 -6.56 -0.02
CA GLU A 177 -32.46 -6.09 1.08
C GLU A 177 -31.71 -6.04 2.41
N PHE A 178 -30.98 -7.09 2.77
CA PHE A 178 -30.14 -7.11 3.98
C PHE A 178 -29.13 -5.96 3.97
N PHE A 179 -28.48 -5.74 2.83
CA PHE A 179 -27.49 -4.68 2.71
C PHE A 179 -28.10 -3.30 2.90
N ILE A 180 -29.21 -3.02 2.22
CA ILE A 180 -29.87 -1.71 2.24
C ILE A 180 -30.53 -1.43 3.60
N ARG A 181 -31.25 -2.41 4.16
CA ARG A 181 -32.09 -2.20 5.36
C ARG A 181 -31.33 -2.39 6.67
N LYS A 182 -30.24 -3.16 6.68
CA LYS A 182 -29.54 -3.52 7.91
C LYS A 182 -28.07 -3.12 7.90
N LEU A 183 -27.28 -3.64 6.95
CA LEU A 183 -25.83 -3.44 6.99
C LEU A 183 -25.43 -1.98 6.73
N LEU A 184 -25.97 -1.34 5.69
CA LEU A 184 -25.64 0.04 5.34
C LEU A 184 -26.01 1.03 6.46
N PRO A 185 -27.23 1.01 7.05
CA PRO A 185 -27.56 1.84 8.21
C PRO A 185 -26.63 1.59 9.40
N THR A 186 -26.24 0.34 9.65
CA THR A 186 -25.30 -0.01 10.72
C THR A 186 -23.93 0.63 10.48
N LEU A 187 -23.39 0.49 9.26
CA LEU A 187 -22.10 1.08 8.88
C LEU A 187 -22.12 2.62 8.99
N LYS A 188 -23.22 3.27 8.59
CA LYS A 188 -23.39 4.73 8.74
C LYS A 188 -23.36 5.15 10.21
N LYS A 189 -24.14 4.46 11.05
CA LYS A 189 -24.18 4.72 12.49
C LYS A 189 -22.81 4.53 13.15
N GLU A 190 -22.08 3.47 12.79
CA GLU A 190 -20.72 3.23 13.27
C GLU A 190 -19.76 4.36 12.87
N ALA A 191 -19.81 4.80 11.60
CA ALA A 191 -18.97 5.90 11.12
C ALA A 191 -19.29 7.23 11.81
N GLU A 192 -20.57 7.54 12.01
CA GLU A 192 -21.02 8.73 12.74
C GLU A 192 -20.57 8.70 14.20
N GLN A 193 -20.63 7.53 14.86
CA GLN A 193 -20.15 7.35 16.24
C GLN A 193 -18.62 7.53 16.34
N LEU A 194 -17.85 6.99 15.39
CA LEU A 194 -16.41 7.17 15.33
C LEU A 194 -16.03 8.64 15.12
N CYS A 195 -16.77 9.35 14.27
CA CYS A 195 -16.61 10.78 14.06
C CYS A 195 -16.95 11.58 15.33
N ALA A 196 -18.10 11.31 15.95
CA ALA A 196 -18.57 12.01 17.16
C ALA A 196 -17.65 11.77 18.37
N SER A 197 -17.08 10.58 18.50
CA SER A 197 -16.10 10.22 19.53
C SER A 197 -14.70 10.81 19.28
N ARG A 198 -14.51 11.57 18.19
CA ARG A 198 -13.21 12.14 17.78
C ARG A 198 -12.12 11.08 17.62
N THR A 199 -12.50 9.88 17.20
CA THR A 199 -11.53 8.84 16.84
C THR A 199 -10.68 9.35 15.69
N ALA A 200 -9.35 9.19 15.76
CA ALA A 200 -8.46 9.64 14.70
C ALA A 200 -8.87 8.99 13.36
N PRO A 201 -9.22 9.77 12.33
CA PRO A 201 -9.64 9.21 11.05
C PRO A 201 -8.44 8.55 10.36
N PRO A 202 -8.66 7.47 9.60
CA PRO A 202 -7.64 6.96 8.70
C PRO A 202 -7.36 8.00 7.58
N PRO A 203 -6.22 7.90 6.88
CA PRO A 203 -5.89 8.84 5.80
C PRO A 203 -7.00 8.87 4.75
N TYR A 204 -7.54 10.06 4.48
CA TYR A 204 -8.73 10.18 3.64
C TYR A 204 -8.39 10.09 2.16
N PHE A 205 -8.86 9.05 1.49
CA PHE A 205 -8.43 8.70 0.12
C PHE A 205 -8.84 9.68 -0.99
N LEU A 206 -9.71 10.66 -0.72
CA LEU A 206 -10.01 11.75 -1.66
C LEU A 206 -9.06 12.95 -1.50
N GLU A 207 -8.32 13.01 -0.40
CA GLU A 207 -7.23 13.97 -0.24
C GLU A 207 -5.98 13.44 -0.90
N MET A 208 -5.14 14.33 -1.42
CA MET A 208 -3.89 13.95 -2.07
C MET A 208 -3.00 13.11 -1.15
N ASP A 209 -2.77 13.57 0.07
CA ASP A 209 -1.93 12.87 1.04
C ASP A 209 -2.52 11.50 1.42
N GLY A 210 -3.84 11.42 1.61
CA GLY A 210 -4.52 10.15 1.87
C GLY A 210 -4.47 9.19 0.69
N ALA A 211 -4.71 9.65 -0.54
CA ALA A 211 -4.62 8.84 -1.76
C ALA A 211 -3.21 8.29 -2.01
N LEU A 212 -2.17 9.01 -1.59
CA LEU A 212 -0.79 8.53 -1.65
C LEU A 212 -0.50 7.46 -0.59
N LYS A 213 -1.19 7.50 0.55
CA LYS A 213 -1.00 6.62 1.71
C LYS A 213 -1.87 5.37 1.68
N VAL A 214 -3.03 5.39 1.01
CA VAL A 214 -4.00 4.28 1.03
C VAL A 214 -3.91 3.40 -0.21
N GLY A 215 -3.96 2.08 0.01
CA GLY A 215 -4.61 1.18 -0.92
C GLY A 215 -4.07 1.15 -2.35
N GLY A 216 -2.79 1.48 -2.58
CA GLY A 216 -2.20 1.46 -3.92
C GLY A 216 -2.86 2.42 -4.92
N LEU A 217 -3.65 3.41 -4.47
CA LEU A 217 -4.22 4.43 -5.35
C LEU A 217 -3.13 5.23 -6.07
N ARG A 218 -1.95 5.36 -5.46
CA ARG A 218 -0.74 5.97 -6.03
C ARG A 218 -0.43 5.51 -7.48
N ASP A 219 -0.69 4.24 -7.78
CA ASP A 219 -0.38 3.64 -9.08
C ASP A 219 -1.57 3.61 -10.03
N GLN A 220 -2.75 4.06 -9.58
CA GLN A 220 -3.98 4.09 -10.37
C GLN A 220 -4.17 5.40 -11.13
N LEU A 221 -4.98 5.37 -12.19
CA LEU A 221 -5.37 6.53 -13.00
C LEU A 221 -6.42 7.38 -12.29
N VAL A 222 -6.08 7.92 -11.12
CA VAL A 222 -6.99 8.68 -10.25
C VAL A 222 -6.52 10.11 -9.99
N PHE A 223 -5.34 10.47 -10.46
CA PHE A 223 -4.77 11.81 -10.30
C PHE A 223 -4.91 12.59 -11.59
N GLU A 224 -5.12 13.89 -11.45
CA GLU A 224 -5.14 14.84 -12.56
C GLU A 224 -4.39 16.11 -12.16
N CYS A 225 -3.88 16.81 -13.17
CA CYS A 225 -3.29 18.12 -12.94
C CYS A 225 -4.40 19.09 -12.51
N ARG A 226 -4.13 19.89 -11.48
CA ARG A 226 -5.02 20.99 -11.05
C ARG A 226 -4.76 22.25 -11.85
N LEU A 227 -3.55 22.42 -12.37
CA LEU A 227 -3.10 23.64 -13.06
C LEU A 227 -3.56 23.71 -14.51
N CYS A 228 -3.83 22.57 -15.14
CA CYS A 228 -4.39 22.51 -16.49
C CYS A 228 -5.29 21.28 -16.68
N ASN A 229 -6.15 21.34 -17.69
CA ASN A 229 -7.04 20.25 -18.09
C ASN A 229 -6.45 19.38 -19.21
N GLU A 230 -5.20 19.62 -19.62
CA GLU A 230 -4.58 18.94 -20.76
C GLU A 230 -4.22 17.48 -20.45
N LEU A 231 -3.88 17.19 -19.20
CA LEU A 231 -3.50 15.85 -18.80
C LEU A 231 -4.75 15.05 -18.39
N ALA A 232 -5.08 14.04 -19.20
CA ALA A 232 -6.07 13.02 -18.83
C ALA A 232 -5.66 12.29 -17.54
N LEU A 233 -6.64 11.66 -16.88
CA LEU A 233 -6.45 10.90 -15.64
C LEU A 233 -5.23 9.98 -15.69
N ASN A 234 -4.36 10.12 -14.69
CA ASN A 234 -3.09 9.43 -14.67
C ASN A 234 -2.65 8.99 -13.27
N ASN A 235 -1.59 8.19 -13.23
CA ASN A 235 -0.90 7.88 -11.99
C ASN A 235 -0.03 9.06 -11.54
N ILE A 236 0.34 9.09 -10.25
CA ILE A 236 1.05 10.24 -9.69
C ILE A 236 2.41 10.49 -10.38
N LYS A 237 3.09 9.43 -10.85
CA LYS A 237 4.40 9.55 -11.49
C LYS A 237 4.31 10.36 -12.78
N LYS A 238 3.30 10.08 -13.60
CA LYS A 238 3.06 10.80 -14.85
C LYS A 238 2.57 12.22 -14.62
N VAL A 239 1.74 12.45 -13.60
CA VAL A 239 1.32 13.80 -13.23
C VAL A 239 2.52 14.64 -12.76
N ARG A 240 3.43 14.09 -11.95
CA ARG A 240 4.67 14.77 -11.53
C ARG A 240 5.56 15.16 -12.70
N LEU A 241 5.76 14.24 -13.64
CA LEU A 241 6.55 14.54 -14.84
C LEU A 241 5.92 15.69 -15.66
N HIS A 242 4.61 15.65 -15.83
CA HIS A 242 3.87 16.73 -16.51
C HIS A 242 3.99 18.06 -15.77
N ILE A 243 3.79 18.09 -14.45
CA ILE A 243 3.95 19.30 -13.63
C ILE A 243 5.35 19.91 -13.84
N LYS A 244 6.38 19.07 -13.84
CA LYS A 244 7.76 19.51 -14.05
C LYS A 244 8.01 20.02 -15.47
N SER A 245 7.52 19.33 -16.49
CA SER A 245 7.82 19.66 -17.89
C SER A 245 6.96 20.77 -18.47
N VAL A 246 5.74 20.96 -17.97
CA VAL A 246 4.75 21.91 -18.52
C VAL A 246 4.58 23.13 -17.62
N HIS A 247 4.60 22.94 -16.30
CA HIS A 247 4.40 24.04 -15.34
C HIS A 247 5.70 24.50 -14.67
N GLU A 248 6.84 23.91 -15.03
CA GLU A 248 8.17 24.24 -14.51
C GLU A 248 8.29 24.22 -12.98
N LEU A 249 7.38 23.50 -12.30
CA LEU A 249 7.43 23.31 -10.86
C LEU A 249 8.39 22.16 -10.54
N ASP A 250 9.18 22.33 -9.48
CA ASP A 250 10.08 21.28 -9.01
C ASP A 250 9.31 20.07 -8.43
N ASP A 251 10.02 18.95 -8.23
CA ASP A 251 9.44 17.71 -7.69
C ASP A 251 9.31 17.76 -6.14
N ASN A 252 9.24 18.96 -5.55
CA ASN A 252 8.98 19.09 -4.13
C ASN A 252 7.56 18.59 -3.82
N LEU A 253 7.42 17.80 -2.75
CA LEU A 253 6.15 17.24 -2.32
C LEU A 253 5.07 18.31 -2.18
N ASN A 254 5.40 19.50 -1.67
CA ASN A 254 4.44 20.60 -1.53
C ASN A 254 3.90 21.07 -2.89
N ASN A 255 4.76 21.18 -3.90
CA ASN A 255 4.35 21.58 -5.24
C ASN A 255 3.53 20.49 -5.92
N VAL A 256 3.85 19.22 -5.70
CA VAL A 256 3.06 18.09 -6.18
C VAL A 256 1.66 18.07 -5.54
N LEU A 257 1.57 18.26 -4.22
CA LEU A 257 0.30 18.32 -3.49
C LEU A 257 -0.55 19.53 -3.92
N TYR A 258 0.09 20.66 -4.21
CA TYR A 258 -0.57 21.87 -4.69
C TYR A 258 -1.13 21.71 -6.11
N ALA A 259 -0.31 21.17 -7.03
CA ALA A 259 -0.58 21.10 -8.45
C ALA A 259 -1.35 19.84 -8.88
N THR A 260 -1.57 18.88 -7.98
CA THR A 260 -2.33 17.65 -8.26
C THR A 260 -3.64 17.63 -7.49
N LYS A 261 -4.69 17.07 -8.10
CA LYS A 261 -5.94 16.74 -7.41
C LYS A 261 -6.31 15.28 -7.67
N VAL A 262 -7.07 14.71 -6.73
CA VAL A 262 -7.66 13.38 -6.87
C VAL A 262 -9.02 13.52 -7.53
N ASN A 263 -9.24 12.78 -8.62
CA ASN A 263 -10.53 12.74 -9.29
C ASN A 263 -11.45 11.74 -8.59
N CYS A 264 -12.56 12.21 -8.01
CA CYS A 264 -13.45 11.36 -7.22
C CYS A 264 -14.18 10.30 -8.05
N ASP A 265 -14.53 10.58 -9.31
CA ASP A 265 -15.18 9.61 -10.21
C ASP A 265 -14.22 8.48 -10.58
N ALA A 266 -12.95 8.82 -10.79
CA ALA A 266 -11.89 7.84 -11.00
C ALA A 266 -11.64 7.01 -9.74
N VAL A 267 -11.67 7.62 -8.56
CA VAL A 267 -11.60 6.90 -7.27
C VAL A 267 -12.79 5.97 -7.10
N LEU A 268 -14.02 6.35 -7.45
CA LEU A 268 -15.16 5.43 -7.40
C LEU A 268 -14.94 4.18 -8.25
N THR A 269 -14.33 4.37 -9.42
CA THR A 269 -13.97 3.26 -10.32
C THR A 269 -12.92 2.34 -9.69
N ASN A 270 -12.03 2.92 -8.88
CA ASN A 270 -10.92 2.26 -8.19
C ASN A 270 -11.17 2.09 -6.68
N LEU A 271 -12.42 2.13 -6.22
CA LEU A 271 -12.75 2.18 -4.78
C LEU A 271 -12.25 0.95 -4.02
N PHE A 272 -12.15 -0.18 -4.72
CA PHE A 272 -11.51 -1.38 -4.20
C PHE A 272 -10.06 -1.14 -3.79
N HIS A 273 -9.29 -0.44 -4.62
CA HIS A 273 -7.90 -0.12 -4.35
C HIS A 273 -7.83 0.71 -3.06
N ALA A 274 -8.65 1.76 -2.93
CA ALA A 274 -8.71 2.62 -1.74
C ALA A 274 -8.81 1.85 -0.40
N PHE A 275 -9.44 0.67 -0.38
CA PHE A 275 -9.69 -0.10 0.85
C PHE A 275 -8.91 -1.41 1.01
N PHE A 276 -8.35 -1.99 -0.06
CA PHE A 276 -7.84 -3.39 -0.01
C PHE A 276 -6.41 -3.60 -0.52
N LEU A 277 -5.59 -2.56 -0.60
CA LEU A 277 -4.23 -2.67 -1.12
C LEU A 277 -3.12 -2.27 -0.14
N HIS A 278 -3.37 -2.47 1.15
CA HIS A 278 -2.29 -2.69 2.12
C HIS A 278 -2.14 -4.19 2.39
N GLN A 279 -1.49 -4.86 1.44
CA GLN A 279 -0.73 -6.08 1.67
C GLN A 279 0.58 -5.95 0.89
N HIS A 280 1.52 -5.16 1.40
CA HIS A 280 2.94 -5.34 1.13
C HIS A 280 3.70 -4.99 2.40
#